data_AF-A0A159SJ62-F1
#
_entry.id   AF-A0A159SJ62-F1
#
_cell.length_a   1.000
_cell.length_b   1.000
_cell.length_c   1.000
_cell.angle_alpha   90.00
_cell.angle_beta   90.00
_cell.angle_gamma   90.00
#
_symmetry.space_group_name_H-M   'P 1'
#
loop_
_entity.id
_entity.type
_entity.pdbx_description
1 polymer ?
#
loop_
_entity_poly.entity_id
_entity_poly.type
_entity_poly.pdbx_seq_one_letter_code
_entity_poly.pdbx_strand_id
1 'polypeptide(L)'
;TKGLSVTNSGFDDGSAFGGGLPFSGYSPLQGNHNKCPDENFCKGIKNVLSCPPKNSTGRNGDWASSNVRNFLTVNKGVLVPPRRKQMCFRININNFPELKKTEGKFENFIYSSAGSEAKQLIKLYGNNTEKALQAMKYGFADIGNIVQGNDMIDTPTSNKTKTYLEEVLGKQYKNVNDPKDAKTWWIQNKHRVWDAMMCGYKVHIGNKPCPEHDNMDRIPQYLRWFR
;
A
#
# COMPACT_ATOMS: atom_id res chain seq x y z
N THR A 1 -0.16 -24.69 57.29
CA THR A 1 -1.51 -24.59 56.66
C THR A 1 -1.46 -23.43 55.67
N LYS A 2 -1.04 -23.59 54.40
CA LYS A 2 -1.71 -24.25 53.26
C LYS A 2 -3.23 -24.02 53.19
N GLY A 3 -3.61 -23.06 52.34
CA GLY A 3 -4.77 -23.07 51.43
C GLY A 3 -4.34 -22.21 50.22
N LEU A 4 -4.26 -22.64 48.94
CA LEU A 4 -5.25 -23.27 48.05
C LEU A 4 -6.60 -22.54 48.15
N SER A 5 -7.25 -22.01 47.11
CA SER A 5 -7.27 -22.13 45.64
C SER A 5 -8.03 -20.85 45.15
N VAL A 6 -8.05 -20.39 43.90
CA VAL A 6 -8.80 -20.95 42.75
C VAL A 6 -8.22 -20.39 41.45
N THR A 7 -7.65 -21.33 40.71
CA THR A 7 -7.60 -21.52 39.25
C THR A 7 -8.21 -20.47 38.30
N ASN A 8 -7.38 -20.13 37.30
CA ASN A 8 -7.72 -19.93 35.89
C ASN A 8 -9.15 -20.34 35.50
N SER A 9 -9.97 -19.36 35.17
CA SER A 9 -11.06 -19.50 34.20
C SER A 9 -10.74 -18.60 33.03
N GLY A 10 -9.97 -19.15 32.09
CA GLY A 10 -9.86 -18.59 30.75
C GLY A 10 -11.24 -18.63 30.12
N PHE A 11 -11.67 -17.49 29.59
CA PHE A 11 -12.62 -17.50 28.50
C PHE A 11 -11.82 -17.76 27.23
N ASP A 12 -12.03 -18.93 26.63
CA ASP A 12 -11.58 -19.24 25.29
C ASP A 12 -12.25 -18.26 24.31
N ASP A 13 -11.49 -17.30 23.79
CA ASP A 13 -11.90 -16.53 22.63
C ASP A 13 -11.70 -17.43 21.41
N GLY A 14 -12.66 -18.34 21.19
CA GLY A 14 -12.73 -19.38 20.15
C GLY A 14 -12.44 -18.91 18.72
N SER A 15 -11.19 -18.53 18.49
CA SER A 15 -10.64 -18.03 17.25
C SER A 15 -10.27 -19.24 16.42
N ALA A 16 -11.25 -19.72 15.65
CA ALA A 16 -11.07 -20.80 14.67
C ALA A 16 -10.13 -20.42 13.49
N PHE A 17 -9.40 -19.31 13.57
CA PHE A 17 -8.44 -18.86 12.57
C PHE A 17 -7.09 -18.56 13.22
N GLY A 18 -6.31 -19.64 13.34
CA GLY A 18 -4.88 -19.72 13.61
C GLY A 18 -4.10 -18.45 13.95
N GLY A 19 -3.58 -18.43 15.19
CA GLY A 19 -2.23 -17.94 15.48
C GLY A 19 -1.97 -16.48 15.17
N GLY A 20 -2.63 -15.57 15.89
CA GLY A 20 -2.12 -14.21 16.05
C GLY A 20 -0.77 -14.27 16.77
N LEU A 21 0.32 -14.04 16.02
CA LEU A 21 1.61 -13.71 16.62
C LEU A 21 1.41 -12.51 17.57
N PRO A 22 1.94 -12.55 18.80
CA PRO A 22 1.70 -11.51 19.79
C PRO A 22 2.22 -10.17 19.26
N PHE A 23 1.45 -9.12 19.51
CA PHE A 23 1.65 -7.72 19.10
C PHE A 23 2.94 -7.06 19.61
N SER A 24 3.88 -7.81 20.20
CA SER A 24 5.16 -7.33 20.72
C SER A 24 6.31 -7.88 19.89
N GLY A 25 6.57 -7.20 18.77
CA GLY A 25 7.68 -7.48 17.87
C GLY A 25 8.05 -6.20 17.14
N TYR A 26 8.46 -5.20 17.92
CA TYR A 26 8.99 -3.94 17.42
C TYR A 26 10.04 -4.21 16.33
N SER A 27 9.79 -3.68 15.13
CA SER A 27 10.85 -3.54 14.12
C SER A 27 11.81 -2.45 14.61
N PRO A 28 13.12 -2.71 14.77
CA PRO A 28 14.07 -1.77 15.38
C PRO A 28 14.51 -0.64 14.43
N LEU A 29 13.62 -0.14 13.56
CA LEU A 29 13.84 1.03 12.71
C LEU A 29 12.69 2.03 12.86
N GLN A 30 12.33 2.35 14.11
CA GLN A 30 11.49 3.51 14.43
C GLN A 30 12.41 4.68 14.77
N GLY A 31 12.59 5.58 13.80
CA GLY A 31 13.52 6.70 13.90
C GLY A 31 13.03 7.97 13.19
N ASN A 32 11.80 8.42 13.46
CA ASN A 32 11.38 9.82 13.65
C ASN A 32 9.85 9.90 13.57
N HIS A 33 9.22 10.04 14.73
CA HIS A 33 7.77 10.21 14.86
C HIS A 33 7.32 11.48 14.13
N ASN A 34 6.34 11.32 13.23
CA ASN A 34 5.45 12.38 12.73
C ASN A 34 6.07 13.52 11.90
N LYS A 35 7.34 13.42 11.46
CA LYS A 35 7.92 14.43 10.56
C LYS A 35 7.48 14.17 9.12
N CYS A 36 7.03 15.23 8.45
CA CYS A 36 6.79 15.17 7.02
C CYS A 36 8.09 14.93 6.24
N PRO A 37 8.00 14.30 5.05
CA PRO A 37 9.16 14.04 4.21
C PRO A 37 9.90 15.31 3.83
N ASP A 38 11.21 15.17 3.65
CA ASP A 38 12.11 16.24 3.22
C ASP A 38 11.69 16.83 1.86
N GLU A 39 11.92 18.12 1.68
CA GLU A 39 11.52 18.81 0.44
C GLU A 39 12.31 18.32 -0.77
N ASN A 40 13.57 17.93 -0.62
CA ASN A 40 14.36 17.39 -1.74
C ASN A 40 13.86 16.00 -2.13
N PHE A 41 13.45 15.18 -1.16
CA PHE A 41 12.75 13.94 -1.46
C PHE A 41 11.47 14.21 -2.27
N CYS A 42 10.64 15.16 -1.82
CA CYS A 42 9.40 15.51 -2.53
C CYS A 42 9.62 16.11 -3.92
N LYS A 43 10.70 16.87 -4.15
CA LYS A 43 11.10 17.36 -5.49
C LYS A 43 11.44 16.21 -6.45
N GLY A 44 11.92 15.08 -5.92
CA GLY A 44 12.18 13.86 -6.68
C GLY A 44 10.91 13.09 -7.09
N ILE A 45 9.79 13.30 -6.40
CA ILE A 45 8.52 12.62 -6.67
C ILE A 45 7.77 13.33 -7.80
N LYS A 46 7.84 12.74 -9.00
CA LYS A 46 7.21 13.30 -10.20
C LYS A 46 5.74 12.91 -10.29
N ASN A 47 4.92 13.76 -10.90
CA ASN A 47 3.54 13.40 -11.22
C ASN A 47 3.52 12.38 -12.36
N VAL A 48 2.73 11.32 -12.21
CA VAL A 48 2.51 10.33 -13.26
C VAL A 48 1.39 10.82 -14.17
N LEU A 49 1.73 11.14 -15.44
CA LEU A 49 0.79 11.68 -16.42
C LEU A 49 -0.40 10.74 -16.71
N SER A 50 -0.20 9.43 -16.58
CA SER A 50 -1.25 8.42 -16.83
C SER A 50 -2.20 8.18 -15.65
N CYS A 51 -2.05 8.95 -14.56
CA CYS A 51 -2.90 8.88 -13.37
C CYS A 51 -4.29 9.46 -13.69
N PRO A 52 -5.36 8.64 -13.68
CA PRO A 52 -6.69 9.12 -14.04
C PRO A 52 -7.23 10.09 -12.98
N PRO A 53 -8.03 11.11 -13.37
CA PRO A 53 -8.81 11.88 -12.41
C PRO A 53 -9.78 10.93 -11.68
N LYS A 54 -9.98 11.16 -10.38
CA LYS A 54 -10.96 10.38 -9.63
C LYS A 54 -12.36 10.88 -9.92
N ASN A 55 -13.26 9.93 -10.13
CA ASN A 55 -14.67 10.20 -10.32
C ASN A 55 -15.51 9.21 -9.48
N SER A 56 -16.33 9.73 -8.58
CA SER A 56 -17.26 8.95 -7.74
C SER A 56 -18.70 8.95 -8.27
N THR A 57 -18.97 9.48 -9.46
CA THR A 57 -20.32 9.52 -10.05
C THR A 57 -20.59 8.32 -10.96
N GLY A 58 -21.85 7.86 -10.95
CA GLY A 58 -22.31 6.71 -11.73
C GLY A 58 -21.45 5.46 -11.52
N ARG A 59 -21.26 4.68 -12.59
CA ARG A 59 -20.52 3.40 -12.56
C ARG A 59 -19.07 3.52 -12.07
N ASN A 60 -18.47 4.71 -12.13
CA ASN A 60 -17.13 4.94 -11.62
C ASN A 60 -17.09 4.92 -10.08
N GLY A 61 -18.18 5.36 -9.44
CA GLY A 61 -18.39 5.34 -7.99
C GLY A 61 -18.93 4.03 -7.42
N ASP A 62 -19.34 3.09 -8.27
CA ASP A 62 -19.91 1.82 -7.82
C ASP A 62 -18.85 0.79 -7.45
N TRP A 63 -19.15 -0.06 -6.48
CA TRP A 63 -18.39 -1.28 -6.22
C TRP A 63 -18.56 -2.27 -7.37
N ALA A 64 -17.50 -2.99 -7.74
CA ALA A 64 -17.58 -3.92 -8.88
C ALA A 64 -16.91 -5.26 -8.59
N SER A 65 -17.50 -6.35 -9.06
CA SER A 65 -16.89 -7.68 -9.06
C SER A 65 -15.97 -7.94 -10.26
N SER A 66 -15.91 -7.01 -11.21
CA SER A 66 -15.14 -7.18 -12.44
C SER A 66 -13.64 -7.24 -12.16
N ASN A 67 -12.96 -8.12 -12.89
CA ASN A 67 -11.51 -8.35 -12.79
C ASN A 67 -11.05 -8.83 -11.40
N VAL A 68 -11.92 -9.37 -10.55
CA VAL A 68 -11.46 -10.06 -9.34
C VAL A 68 -10.91 -11.43 -9.75
N ARG A 69 -9.64 -11.69 -9.43
CA ARG A 69 -9.01 -12.99 -9.70
C ARG A 69 -9.77 -14.08 -8.96
N ASN A 70 -10.06 -15.21 -9.61
CA ASN A 70 -10.74 -16.34 -8.98
C ASN A 70 -12.08 -15.95 -8.32
N PHE A 71 -12.83 -15.01 -8.93
CA PHE A 71 -14.10 -14.50 -8.42
C PHE A 71 -15.18 -15.58 -8.21
N LEU A 72 -15.13 -16.70 -8.93
CA LEU A 72 -16.09 -17.80 -8.76
C LEU A 72 -15.69 -18.79 -7.67
N THR A 73 -14.48 -18.69 -7.12
CA THR A 73 -13.92 -19.65 -6.15
C THR A 73 -13.47 -18.94 -4.87
N VAL A 74 -12.17 -18.80 -4.64
CA VAL A 74 -11.60 -18.30 -3.38
C VAL A 74 -11.95 -16.83 -3.08
N ASN A 75 -12.24 -16.03 -4.11
CA ASN A 75 -12.61 -14.61 -3.95
C ASN A 75 -14.09 -14.36 -4.25
N LYS A 76 -14.95 -15.37 -4.05
CA LYS A 76 -16.39 -15.23 -4.24
C LYS A 76 -16.96 -14.18 -3.28
N GLY A 77 -17.71 -13.24 -3.85
CA GLY A 77 -18.34 -12.13 -3.10
C GLY A 77 -17.44 -10.91 -2.88
N VAL A 78 -16.16 -10.96 -3.26
CA VAL A 78 -15.28 -9.80 -3.19
C VAL A 78 -15.73 -8.75 -4.19
N LEU A 79 -15.92 -7.52 -3.70
CA LEU A 79 -16.17 -6.36 -4.54
C LEU A 79 -14.98 -5.41 -4.47
N VAL A 80 -14.58 -4.90 -5.63
CA VAL A 80 -13.49 -3.95 -5.79
C VAL A 80 -13.98 -2.54 -5.46
N PRO A 81 -13.32 -1.82 -4.53
CA PRO A 81 -13.65 -0.44 -4.25
C PRO A 81 -13.45 0.47 -5.47
N PRO A 82 -14.32 1.48 -5.69
CA PRO A 82 -14.15 2.52 -6.71
C PRO A 82 -12.74 3.13 -6.74
N ARG A 83 -12.19 3.38 -5.55
CA ARG A 83 -10.83 3.88 -5.35
C ARG A 83 -9.78 2.97 -6.01
N ARG A 84 -9.84 1.66 -5.76
CA ARG A 84 -8.87 0.69 -6.28
C ARG A 84 -8.97 0.56 -7.81
N LYS A 85 -10.19 0.60 -8.38
CA LYS A 85 -10.40 0.60 -9.84
C LYS A 85 -9.68 1.77 -10.53
N GLN A 86 -9.67 2.92 -9.86
CA GLN A 86 -9.13 4.17 -10.38
C GLN A 86 -7.72 4.48 -9.86
N MET A 87 -7.03 3.52 -9.24
CA MET A 87 -5.72 3.72 -8.63
C MET A 87 -4.68 4.18 -9.66
N CYS A 88 -3.87 5.17 -9.29
CA CYS A 88 -2.77 5.73 -10.06
C CYS A 88 -1.52 4.88 -9.97
N PHE A 89 -1.65 3.60 -10.33
CA PHE A 89 -0.54 2.67 -10.46
C PHE A 89 -0.83 1.79 -11.66
N ARG A 90 -0.25 2.16 -12.81
CA ARG A 90 -0.42 1.45 -14.09
C ARG A 90 0.92 1.26 -14.76
N ILE A 91 1.44 0.05 -14.71
CA ILE A 91 2.64 -0.31 -15.46
C ILE A 91 2.25 -0.58 -16.90
N ASN A 92 2.81 0.21 -17.82
CA ASN A 92 2.82 -0.14 -19.24
C ASN A 92 3.98 -1.12 -19.46
N ILE A 93 3.67 -2.33 -19.95
CA ILE A 93 4.65 -3.39 -20.24
C ILE A 93 5.74 -2.88 -21.20
N ASN A 94 5.37 -2.03 -22.17
CA ASN A 94 6.30 -1.47 -23.15
C ASN A 94 7.30 -0.48 -22.52
N ASN A 95 6.95 0.11 -21.37
CA ASN A 95 7.82 1.03 -20.65
C ASN A 95 8.79 0.30 -19.70
N PHE A 96 8.50 -0.95 -19.33
CA PHE A 96 9.32 -1.70 -18.38
C PHE A 96 10.80 -1.87 -18.82
N PRO A 97 11.11 -2.14 -20.11
CA PRO A 97 12.49 -2.15 -20.59
C PRO A 97 13.26 -0.87 -20.27
N GLU A 98 12.61 0.30 -20.32
CA GLU A 98 13.22 1.58 -19.97
C GLU A 98 13.32 1.80 -18.45
N LEU A 99 12.38 1.26 -17.68
CA LEU A 99 12.38 1.37 -16.22
C LEU A 99 13.47 0.51 -15.58
N LYS A 100 13.86 -0.61 -16.20
CA LYS A 100 14.91 -1.50 -15.66
C LYS A 100 16.35 -1.09 -16.01
N LYS A 101 16.55 -0.20 -16.98
CA LYS A 101 17.88 0.22 -17.46
C LYS A 101 18.68 1.01 -16.44
N THR A 102 18.01 1.80 -15.62
CA THR A 102 18.65 2.73 -14.68
C THR A 102 18.29 2.33 -13.26
N GLU A 103 19.30 2.34 -12.38
CA GLU A 103 19.12 2.06 -10.97
C GLU A 103 18.09 3.00 -10.33
N GLY A 104 17.20 2.44 -9.51
CA GLY A 104 16.19 3.20 -8.78
C GLY A 104 15.02 3.74 -9.64
N LYS A 105 15.03 3.57 -10.96
CA LYS A 105 14.02 4.16 -11.85
C LYS A 105 12.66 3.47 -11.72
N PHE A 106 12.63 2.16 -11.48
CA PHE A 106 11.38 1.42 -11.26
C PHE A 106 10.78 1.74 -9.88
N GLU A 107 11.62 1.86 -8.86
CA GLU A 107 11.25 2.28 -7.51
C GLU A 107 10.72 3.71 -7.50
N ASN A 108 11.40 4.63 -8.19
CA ASN A 108 10.93 6.00 -8.38
C ASN A 108 9.59 6.05 -9.12
N PHE A 109 9.31 5.12 -10.02
CA PHE A 109 7.99 4.99 -10.65
C PHE A 109 6.92 4.55 -9.63
N ILE A 110 7.22 3.61 -8.73
CA ILE A 110 6.33 3.22 -7.63
C ILE A 110 6.06 4.41 -6.71
N TYR A 111 7.10 5.14 -6.30
CA TYR A 111 6.96 6.33 -5.44
C TYR A 111 6.16 7.44 -6.12
N SER A 112 6.43 7.72 -7.40
CA SER A 112 5.70 8.71 -8.20
C SER A 112 4.22 8.33 -8.36
N SER A 113 3.93 7.04 -8.54
CA SER A 113 2.57 6.49 -8.59
C SER A 113 1.84 6.71 -7.26
N ALA A 114 2.49 6.41 -6.14
CA ALA A 114 1.95 6.61 -4.80
C ALA A 114 1.67 8.10 -4.51
N GLY A 115 2.61 8.99 -4.82
CA GLY A 115 2.42 10.44 -4.64
C GLY A 115 1.32 11.00 -5.53
N SER A 116 1.18 10.51 -6.77
CA SER A 116 0.09 10.91 -7.67
C SER A 116 -1.27 10.40 -7.19
N GLU A 117 -1.32 9.17 -6.66
CA GLU A 117 -2.53 8.62 -6.03
C GLU A 117 -3.00 9.52 -4.88
N ALA A 118 -2.08 9.89 -3.98
CA ALA A 118 -2.39 10.79 -2.87
C ALA A 118 -2.97 12.13 -3.36
N LYS A 119 -2.31 12.80 -4.31
CA LYS A 119 -2.79 14.07 -4.89
C LYS A 119 -4.20 13.96 -5.46
N GLN A 120 -4.50 12.87 -6.16
CA GLN A 120 -5.82 12.64 -6.75
C GLN A 120 -6.90 12.34 -5.70
N LEU A 121 -6.57 11.56 -4.67
CA LEU A 121 -7.48 11.29 -3.55
C LEU A 121 -7.82 12.56 -2.80
N ILE A 122 -6.83 13.38 -2.52
CA ILE A 122 -6.99 14.68 -1.90
C ILE A 122 -7.88 15.58 -2.74
N LYS A 123 -7.64 15.65 -4.06
CA LYS A 123 -8.49 16.42 -4.97
C LYS A 123 -9.95 15.94 -4.95
N LEU A 124 -10.18 14.63 -4.84
CA LEU A 124 -11.53 14.06 -4.77
C LEU A 124 -12.27 14.46 -3.49
N TYR A 125 -11.60 14.37 -2.34
CA TYR A 125 -12.22 14.62 -1.03
C TYR A 125 -12.16 16.08 -0.58
N GLY A 126 -11.39 16.92 -1.28
CA GLY A 126 -11.30 18.36 -1.05
C GLY A 126 -10.93 18.70 0.40
N ASN A 127 -11.84 19.39 1.09
CA ASN A 127 -11.64 19.81 2.48
C ASN A 127 -11.85 18.69 3.50
N ASN A 128 -12.36 17.52 3.10
CA ASN A 128 -12.50 16.38 4.00
C ASN A 128 -11.18 15.62 4.14
N THR A 129 -10.28 16.19 4.94
CA THR A 129 -8.92 15.68 5.16
C THR A 129 -8.89 14.30 5.81
N GLU A 130 -9.86 13.98 6.67
CA GLU A 130 -9.99 12.66 7.30
C GLU A 130 -10.32 11.57 6.28
N LYS A 131 -11.33 11.80 5.43
CA LYS A 131 -11.67 10.86 4.33
C LYS A 131 -10.52 10.74 3.34
N ALA A 132 -9.84 11.84 3.02
CA ALA A 132 -8.66 11.81 2.16
C ALA A 132 -7.55 10.93 2.76
N LEU A 133 -7.22 11.13 4.03
CA LEU A 133 -6.19 10.37 4.73
C LEU A 133 -6.56 8.88 4.82
N GLN A 134 -7.81 8.56 5.14
CA GLN A 134 -8.26 7.17 5.20
C GLN A 134 -8.21 6.51 3.81
N ALA A 135 -8.61 7.22 2.76
CA ALA A 135 -8.48 6.72 1.39
C ALA A 135 -7.02 6.53 0.99
N MET A 136 -6.11 7.40 1.44
CA MET A 136 -4.67 7.25 1.22
C MET A 136 -4.11 6.03 1.94
N LYS A 137 -4.50 5.78 3.19
CA LYS A 137 -4.15 4.57 3.94
C LYS A 137 -4.58 3.30 3.22
N TYR A 138 -5.80 3.27 2.68
CA TYR A 138 -6.26 2.16 1.83
C TYR A 138 -5.46 2.06 0.52
N GLY A 139 -5.13 3.18 -0.12
CA GLY A 139 -4.29 3.24 -1.32
C GLY A 139 -2.89 2.69 -1.08
N PHE A 140 -2.25 3.08 0.02
CA PHE A 140 -0.95 2.59 0.45
C PHE A 140 -0.94 1.06 0.60
N ALA A 141 -1.94 0.52 1.30
CA ALA A 141 -2.04 -0.91 1.52
C ALA A 141 -2.28 -1.69 0.21
N ASP A 142 -3.08 -1.15 -0.71
CA ASP A 142 -3.29 -1.76 -2.02
C ASP A 142 -2.04 -1.70 -2.91
N ILE A 143 -1.28 -0.60 -2.90
CA ILE A 143 0.04 -0.52 -3.55
C ILE A 143 0.95 -1.62 -2.99
N GLY A 144 0.95 -1.83 -1.67
CA GLY A 144 1.67 -2.91 -1.02
C GLY A 144 1.27 -4.30 -1.53
N ASN A 145 -0.02 -4.56 -1.74
CA ASN A 145 -0.46 -5.83 -2.30
C ASN A 145 -0.08 -6.01 -3.77
N ILE A 146 -0.12 -4.94 -4.57
CA ILE A 146 0.32 -4.97 -5.97
C ILE A 146 1.83 -5.28 -6.05
N VAL A 147 2.64 -4.59 -5.25
CA VAL A 147 4.09 -4.78 -5.18
C VAL A 147 4.44 -6.20 -4.77
N GLN A 148 3.80 -6.72 -3.71
CA GLN A 148 4.05 -8.06 -3.19
C GLN A 148 3.42 -9.18 -4.04
N GLY A 149 2.62 -8.84 -5.06
CA GLY A 149 2.00 -9.79 -5.99
C GLY A 149 0.82 -10.57 -5.41
N ASN A 150 0.16 -10.05 -4.38
CA ASN A 150 -1.03 -10.65 -3.75
C ASN A 150 -2.27 -9.76 -3.81
N ASP A 151 -2.30 -8.76 -4.70
CA ASP A 151 -3.51 -8.01 -5.03
C ASP A 151 -4.53 -8.92 -5.74
N MET A 152 -5.80 -8.78 -5.34
CA MET A 152 -6.91 -9.62 -5.79
C MET A 152 -7.44 -9.24 -7.18
N ILE A 153 -6.97 -8.14 -7.80
CA ILE A 153 -7.40 -7.77 -9.14
C ILE A 153 -6.54 -8.47 -10.19
N ASP A 154 -7.19 -9.03 -11.20
CA ASP A 154 -6.59 -9.55 -12.42
C ASP A 154 -6.40 -8.44 -13.46
N THR A 155 -5.26 -7.75 -13.37
CA THR A 155 -4.84 -6.73 -14.35
C THR A 155 -3.36 -6.90 -14.66
N PRO A 156 -2.89 -6.45 -15.83
CA PRO A 156 -1.46 -6.52 -16.17
C PRO A 156 -0.55 -5.92 -15.09
N THR A 157 -0.96 -4.81 -14.47
CA THR A 157 -0.18 -4.20 -13.38
C THR A 157 -0.13 -5.09 -12.14
N SER A 158 -1.27 -5.58 -11.66
CA SER A 158 -1.32 -6.51 -10.50
C SER A 158 -0.51 -7.79 -10.77
N ASN A 159 -0.60 -8.32 -11.99
CA ASN A 159 0.02 -9.59 -12.34
C ASN A 159 1.54 -9.49 -12.57
N LYS A 160 2.05 -8.33 -13.01
CA LYS A 160 3.46 -8.19 -13.44
C LYS A 160 4.35 -7.38 -12.51
N THR A 161 3.79 -6.52 -11.63
CA THR A 161 4.59 -5.63 -10.78
C THR A 161 5.63 -6.40 -9.96
N LYS A 162 5.22 -7.48 -9.30
CA LYS A 162 6.14 -8.32 -8.51
C LYS A 162 7.31 -8.83 -9.35
N THR A 163 7.02 -9.47 -10.48
CA THR A 163 8.04 -10.03 -11.38
C THR A 163 9.01 -8.95 -11.88
N TYR A 164 8.48 -7.80 -12.24
CA TYR A 164 9.28 -6.66 -12.69
C TYR A 164 10.16 -6.08 -11.60
N LEU A 165 9.64 -5.97 -10.37
CA LEU A 165 10.45 -5.58 -9.23
C LEU A 165 11.57 -6.59 -9.01
N GLU A 166 11.26 -7.88 -8.94
CA GLU A 166 12.25 -8.94 -8.69
C GLU A 166 13.33 -9.01 -9.79
N GLU A 167 12.99 -8.75 -11.06
CA GLU A 167 14.00 -8.62 -12.13
C GLU A 167 14.93 -7.41 -11.91
N VAL A 168 14.37 -6.26 -11.49
CA VAL A 168 15.15 -5.06 -11.17
C VAL A 168 16.07 -5.33 -9.98
N LEU A 169 15.55 -5.96 -8.93
CA LEU A 169 16.33 -6.35 -7.74
C LEU A 169 17.51 -7.25 -8.12
N GLY A 170 17.25 -8.33 -8.88
CA GLY A 170 18.32 -9.25 -9.29
C GLY A 170 19.43 -8.61 -10.14
N LYS A 171 19.12 -7.52 -10.87
CA LYS A 171 20.09 -6.81 -11.71
C LYS A 171 20.88 -5.75 -10.97
N GLN A 172 20.20 -4.98 -10.13
CA GLN A 172 20.74 -3.74 -9.56
C GLN A 172 21.26 -3.95 -8.13
N TYR A 173 20.71 -4.90 -7.39
CA TYR A 173 20.97 -5.07 -5.97
C TYR A 173 21.89 -6.27 -5.71
N LYS A 174 23.20 -6.00 -5.68
CA LYS A 174 24.25 -7.02 -5.58
C LYS A 174 24.77 -7.26 -4.17
N ASN A 175 24.47 -6.39 -3.22
CA ASN A 175 24.96 -6.52 -1.85
C ASN A 175 24.17 -7.61 -1.09
N VAL A 176 24.74 -8.09 0.01
CA VAL A 176 24.15 -9.15 0.86
C VAL A 176 22.87 -8.66 1.55
N ASN A 177 22.86 -7.41 2.02
CA ASN A 177 21.73 -6.83 2.76
C ASN A 177 20.61 -6.30 1.86
N ASP A 178 20.81 -6.33 0.54
CA ASP A 178 19.83 -5.83 -0.39
C ASP A 178 18.61 -6.76 -0.48
N PRO A 179 17.40 -6.21 -0.71
CA PRO A 179 16.21 -7.03 -0.86
C PRO A 179 16.31 -7.90 -2.12
N LYS A 180 16.07 -9.19 -1.97
CA LYS A 180 16.11 -10.18 -3.06
C LYS A 180 14.73 -10.55 -3.61
N ASP A 181 13.68 -10.17 -2.91
CA ASP A 181 12.30 -10.44 -3.27
C ASP A 181 11.40 -9.22 -2.97
N ALA A 182 10.21 -9.20 -3.58
CA ALA A 182 9.29 -8.07 -3.47
C ALA A 182 8.75 -7.84 -2.03
N LYS A 183 8.64 -8.89 -1.19
CA LYS A 183 8.18 -8.76 0.19
C LYS A 183 9.24 -8.09 1.05
N THR A 184 10.49 -8.56 0.95
CA THR A 184 11.63 -7.95 1.63
C THR A 184 11.80 -6.49 1.19
N TRP A 185 11.68 -6.22 -0.12
CA TRP A 185 11.71 -4.85 -0.63
C TRP A 185 10.59 -3.99 -0.04
N TRP A 186 9.35 -4.50 0.03
CA TRP A 186 8.24 -3.76 0.64
C TRP A 186 8.52 -3.44 2.10
N ILE A 187 8.96 -4.41 2.91
CA ILE A 187 9.29 -4.19 4.33
C ILE A 187 10.32 -3.08 4.49
N GLN A 188 11.37 -3.10 3.66
CA GLN A 188 12.45 -2.12 3.73
C GLN A 188 12.06 -0.74 3.17
N ASN A 189 11.17 -0.66 2.16
CA ASN A 189 10.91 0.58 1.41
C ASN A 189 9.51 1.16 1.58
N LYS A 190 8.58 0.50 2.28
CA LYS A 190 7.21 1.00 2.45
C LYS A 190 7.14 2.39 3.12
N HIS A 191 8.11 2.71 3.98
CA HIS A 191 8.21 4.06 4.56
C HIS A 191 8.42 5.11 3.46
N ARG A 192 9.27 4.86 2.46
CA ARG A 192 9.47 5.75 1.30
C ARG A 192 8.24 5.85 0.40
N VAL A 193 7.47 4.77 0.29
CA VAL A 193 6.18 4.78 -0.43
C VAL A 193 5.19 5.70 0.29
N TRP A 194 5.10 5.61 1.62
CA TRP A 194 4.27 6.50 2.42
C TRP A 194 4.74 7.95 2.38
N ASP A 195 6.05 8.18 2.47
CA ASP A 195 6.65 9.51 2.30
C ASP A 195 6.26 10.12 0.95
N ALA A 196 6.28 9.34 -0.13
CA ALA A 196 5.85 9.83 -1.44
C ALA A 196 4.36 10.21 -1.46
N MET A 197 3.51 9.44 -0.77
CA MET A 197 2.10 9.81 -0.56
C MET A 197 1.98 11.10 0.27
N MET A 198 2.79 11.26 1.30
CA MET A 198 2.83 12.47 2.15
C MET A 198 3.32 13.70 1.40
N CYS A 199 4.22 13.56 0.42
CA CYS A 199 4.58 14.66 -0.50
C CYS A 199 3.37 15.17 -1.30
N GLY A 200 2.42 14.29 -1.64
CA GLY A 200 1.14 14.68 -2.22
C GLY A 200 0.20 15.37 -1.23
N TYR A 201 0.30 15.02 0.06
CA TYR A 201 -0.58 15.48 1.14
C TYR A 201 -0.15 16.77 1.83
N LYS A 202 1.15 17.08 1.86
CA LYS A 202 1.75 18.24 2.57
C LYS A 202 1.03 19.57 2.27
N VAL A 203 0.47 19.73 1.07
CA VAL A 203 -0.33 20.91 0.66
C VAL A 203 -1.53 21.17 1.59
N HIS A 204 -2.14 20.14 2.18
CA HIS A 204 -3.36 20.27 2.98
C HIS A 204 -3.14 20.41 4.48
N ILE A 205 -1.96 20.07 4.98
CA ILE A 205 -1.66 20.08 6.43
C ILE A 205 -0.74 21.22 6.87
N GLY A 206 -0.12 21.92 5.93
CA GLY A 206 0.79 23.03 6.23
C GLY A 206 1.95 22.57 7.12
N ASN A 207 2.09 23.17 8.30
CA ASN A 207 3.16 22.88 9.27
C ASN A 207 2.80 21.77 10.27
N LYS A 208 1.65 21.11 10.14
CA LYS A 208 1.27 20.01 11.03
C LYS A 208 2.12 18.77 10.77
N PRO A 209 2.34 17.91 11.79
CA PRO A 209 2.98 16.62 11.59
C PRO A 209 2.28 15.77 10.53
N CYS A 210 3.05 15.00 9.78
CA CYS A 210 2.49 14.06 8.82
C CYS A 210 1.91 12.84 9.55
N PRO A 211 0.68 12.42 9.22
CA PRO A 211 0.07 11.25 9.81
C PRO A 211 0.80 9.96 9.37
N GLU A 212 0.74 8.93 10.21
CA GLU A 212 1.26 7.60 9.90
C GLU A 212 0.24 6.78 9.09
N HIS A 213 0.72 5.71 8.44
CA HIS A 213 -0.12 4.73 7.73
C HIS A 213 -0.67 3.62 8.64
N ASP A 214 -0.36 3.65 9.93
CA ASP A 214 -0.65 2.62 10.93
C ASP A 214 -0.18 1.23 10.47
N ASN A 215 -0.96 0.19 10.71
CA ASN A 215 -0.72 -1.18 10.23
C ASN A 215 -1.61 -1.54 9.03
N MET A 216 -2.02 -0.55 8.23
CA MET A 216 -3.00 -0.76 7.16
C MET A 216 -2.54 -1.75 6.09
N ASP A 217 -1.24 -1.82 5.80
CA ASP A 217 -0.66 -2.80 4.86
C ASP A 217 -0.62 -4.24 5.41
N ARG A 218 -0.82 -4.43 6.72
CA ARG A 218 -0.84 -5.75 7.38
C ARG A 218 -2.23 -6.38 7.43
N ILE A 219 -3.29 -5.58 7.31
CA ILE A 219 -4.67 -6.09 7.33
C ILE A 219 -4.95 -6.80 5.98
N PRO A 220 -5.56 -8.00 5.96
CA PRO A 220 -5.92 -8.69 4.72
C PRO A 220 -6.74 -7.81 3.76
N GLN A 221 -6.42 -7.84 2.46
CA GLN A 221 -6.98 -6.91 1.47
C GLN A 221 -8.51 -6.94 1.41
N TYR A 222 -9.12 -8.13 1.45
CA TYR A 222 -10.58 -8.25 1.40
C TYR A 222 -11.25 -7.60 2.63
N LEU A 223 -10.65 -7.70 3.83
CA LEU A 223 -11.16 -7.03 5.03
C LEU A 223 -11.06 -5.52 4.91
N ARG A 224 -9.99 -5.00 4.30
CA ARG A 224 -9.85 -3.55 4.07
C ARG A 224 -10.86 -3.03 3.06
N TRP A 225 -11.24 -3.85 2.09
CA TRP A 225 -12.29 -3.51 1.11
C TRP A 225 -13.69 -3.69 1.70
N PHE A 226 -13.88 -4.46 2.76
CA PHE A 226 -15.18 -4.62 3.41
C PHE A 226 -15.52 -3.50 4.41
N ARG A 227 -14.50 -2.81 4.94
CA ARG A 227 -14.62 -1.76 5.97
C ARG A 227 -15.19 -0.44 5.48
#